data_AF-G5RT67-F1
#
_entry.id   AF-G5RT67-F1
#
_cell.length_a   1.000
_cell.length_b   1.000
_cell.length_c   1.000
_cell.angle_alpha   90.00
_cell.angle_beta   90.00
_cell.angle_gamma   90.00
#
_symmetry.space_group_name_H-M   'P 1'
#
loop_
_entity.id
_entity.type
_entity.pdbx_description
1 polymer ?
#
loop_
_entity_poly.entity_id
_entity_poly.type
_entity_poly.pdbx_seq_one_letter_code
_entity_poly.pdbx_strand_id
1 'polypeptide(L)'
;MLLAALACGKTVLTNLLDSDDVRHMLNALSALGINYTLSADRTRCDITGNGGALRAPGDLELFLGNAGTAMRPLAAALCLGQNEIVLTGEPRMKERPIGHLVDSLRQGGANIDYLEQENYPPLRLRGGFTGGNIEVDGSVSSQFLTALLMTAPLAPKDTIIRVKGELVSKPYIDITLNLMKTFGVEIANHHYQQFVVKGGQQYHSPGRYLVEGDASSASYFLAAGAIFPPH
;
A
#
# COMPACT_ATOMS: atom_id res chain seq x y z
N MET A 1 1.49 -5.42 6.45
CA MET A 1 1.99 -6.49 5.56
C MET A 1 2.93 -5.96 4.50
N LEU A 2 2.51 -5.04 3.61
CA LEU A 2 3.38 -4.53 2.56
C LEU A 2 4.71 -3.95 3.09
N LEU A 3 4.69 -3.08 4.12
CA LEU A 3 5.95 -2.58 4.71
C LEU A 3 6.83 -3.69 5.27
N ALA A 4 6.24 -4.72 5.90
CA ALA A 4 6.99 -5.88 6.39
C ALA A 4 7.65 -6.67 5.25
N ALA A 5 7.03 -6.73 4.07
CA ALA A 5 7.61 -7.36 2.89
C ALA A 5 8.75 -6.52 2.29
N LEU A 6 8.62 -5.18 2.29
CA LEU A 6 9.62 -4.23 1.80
C LEU A 6 10.80 -4.04 2.78
N ALA A 7 10.61 -4.36 4.06
CA ALA A 7 11.59 -4.11 5.10
C ALA A 7 12.75 -5.11 5.11
N CYS A 8 13.88 -4.68 5.69
CA CYS A 8 14.94 -5.59 6.08
C CYS A 8 14.56 -6.31 7.40
N GLY A 9 14.70 -7.63 7.41
CA GLY A 9 14.46 -8.47 8.57
C GLY A 9 13.07 -9.12 8.64
N LYS A 10 12.85 -9.90 9.69
CA LYS A 10 11.60 -10.62 9.92
C LYS A 10 10.65 -9.77 10.77
N THR A 11 9.40 -9.62 10.34
CA THR A 11 8.33 -8.96 11.10
C THR A 11 7.29 -9.98 11.52
N VAL A 12 6.95 -10.01 12.81
CA VAL A 12 5.87 -10.82 13.37
C VAL A 12 4.66 -9.93 13.58
N LEU A 13 3.64 -10.11 12.74
CA LEU A 13 2.35 -9.44 12.85
C LEU A 13 1.43 -10.28 13.72
N THR A 14 0.74 -9.64 14.68
CA THR A 14 -0.26 -10.27 15.55
C THR A 14 -1.56 -9.48 15.52
N ASN A 15 -2.67 -10.13 15.90
CA ASN A 15 -4.02 -9.56 15.81
C ASN A 15 -4.44 -9.21 14.36
N LEU A 16 -4.01 -10.03 13.40
CA LEU A 16 -4.44 -9.89 12.01
C LEU A 16 -5.92 -10.26 11.86
N LEU A 17 -6.59 -9.53 10.98
CA LEU A 17 -7.94 -9.84 10.53
C LEU A 17 -7.90 -11.00 9.52
N ASP A 18 -8.73 -12.02 9.71
CA ASP A 18 -8.99 -13.02 8.65
C ASP A 18 -10.00 -12.44 7.64
N SER A 19 -9.50 -11.76 6.61
CA SER A 19 -10.31 -11.16 5.55
C SER A 19 -9.83 -11.54 4.15
N ASP A 20 -10.70 -11.37 3.15
CA ASP A 20 -10.33 -11.58 1.75
C ASP A 20 -9.18 -10.65 1.33
N ASP A 21 -9.19 -9.37 1.75
CA ASP A 21 -8.12 -8.41 1.49
C ASP A 21 -6.76 -8.91 2.01
N VAL A 22 -6.73 -9.50 3.21
CA VAL A 22 -5.51 -10.07 3.79
C VAL A 22 -5.05 -11.29 3.01
N ARG A 23 -5.97 -12.17 2.63
CA ARG A 23 -5.67 -13.36 1.83
C ARG A 23 -5.13 -13.00 0.44
N HIS A 24 -5.73 -12.03 -0.25
CA HIS A 24 -5.24 -11.54 -1.55
C HIS A 24 -3.85 -10.90 -1.43
N MET A 25 -3.60 -10.10 -0.40
CA MET A 25 -2.28 -9.54 -0.15
C MET A 25 -1.23 -10.64 0.09
N LEU A 26 -1.51 -11.62 0.95
CA LEU A 26 -0.56 -12.71 1.24
C LEU A 26 -0.28 -13.58 0.00
N ASN A 27 -1.30 -13.87 -0.81
CA ASN A 27 -1.12 -14.60 -2.07
C ASN A 27 -0.23 -13.82 -3.05
N ALA A 28 -0.45 -12.50 -3.18
CA ALA A 28 0.38 -11.64 -4.02
C ALA A 28 1.83 -11.60 -3.52
N LEU A 29 2.05 -11.45 -2.22
CA LEU A 29 3.39 -11.50 -1.61
C LEU A 29 4.08 -12.84 -1.84
N SER A 30 3.34 -13.96 -1.72
CA SER A 30 3.87 -15.30 -2.01
C SER A 30 4.35 -15.41 -3.47
N ALA A 31 3.53 -14.92 -4.41
CA ALA A 31 3.85 -14.97 -5.84
C ALA A 31 5.04 -14.08 -6.20
N LEU A 32 5.28 -13.03 -5.41
CA LEU A 32 6.46 -12.15 -5.48
C LEU A 32 7.67 -12.70 -4.71
N GLY A 33 7.63 -13.96 -4.27
CA GLY A 33 8.75 -14.63 -3.60
C GLY A 33 8.98 -14.20 -2.14
N ILE A 34 8.03 -13.50 -1.52
CA ILE A 34 8.12 -13.13 -0.11
C ILE A 34 7.74 -14.33 0.76
N ASN A 35 8.68 -14.76 1.60
CA ASN A 35 8.47 -15.84 2.53
C ASN A 35 7.63 -15.37 3.73
N TYR A 36 6.55 -16.08 4.03
CA TYR A 36 5.78 -15.87 5.25
C TYR A 36 5.29 -17.18 5.86
N THR A 37 4.90 -17.12 7.14
CA THR A 37 4.22 -18.21 7.83
C THR A 37 2.99 -17.65 8.54
N LEU A 38 1.81 -18.19 8.22
CA LEU A 38 0.54 -17.81 8.83
C LEU A 38 0.14 -18.87 9.87
N SER A 39 -0.31 -18.44 11.04
CA SER A 39 -0.83 -19.33 12.09
C SER A 39 -2.13 -20.01 11.66
N ALA A 40 -2.46 -21.14 12.29
CA ALA A 40 -3.66 -21.91 11.97
C ALA A 40 -4.96 -21.11 12.19
N ASP A 41 -4.98 -20.24 13.21
CA ASP A 41 -6.08 -19.32 13.51
C ASP A 41 -6.03 -18.01 12.69
N ARG A 42 -5.02 -17.86 11.82
CA ARG A 42 -4.79 -16.72 10.92
C ARG A 42 -4.64 -15.34 11.58
N THR A 43 -4.49 -15.29 12.90
CA THR A 43 -4.32 -14.03 13.66
C THR A 43 -2.85 -13.59 13.76
N ARG A 44 -1.90 -14.47 13.41
CA ARG A 44 -0.46 -14.19 13.43
C ARG A 44 0.19 -14.52 12.09
N CYS A 45 0.96 -13.59 11.56
CA CYS A 45 1.76 -13.79 10.34
C CYS A 45 3.20 -13.33 10.54
N ASP A 46 4.13 -14.24 10.30
CA ASP A 46 5.55 -14.02 10.33
C ASP A 46 6.03 -13.76 8.89
N ILE A 47 6.41 -12.54 8.54
CA ILE A 47 6.86 -12.15 7.18
C ILE A 47 8.37 -11.87 7.20
N THR A 48 9.12 -12.49 6.29
CA THR A 48 10.53 -12.16 6.05
C THR A 48 10.63 -11.20 4.88
N GLY A 49 10.97 -9.94 5.16
CA GLY A 49 11.07 -8.92 4.12
C GLY A 49 12.33 -9.06 3.25
N ASN A 50 12.27 -8.50 2.05
CA ASN A 50 13.35 -8.57 1.07
C ASN A 50 14.33 -7.38 1.13
N GLY A 51 14.07 -6.40 2.01
CA GLY A 51 14.92 -5.22 2.17
C GLY A 51 14.89 -4.23 1.01
N GLY A 52 13.83 -4.17 0.21
CA GLY A 52 13.70 -3.15 -0.83
C GLY A 52 12.54 -3.37 -1.80
N ALA A 53 12.75 -3.01 -3.07
CA ALA A 53 11.74 -3.18 -4.11
C ALA A 53 11.34 -4.66 -4.29
N LEU A 54 10.04 -4.93 -4.44
CA LEU A 54 9.52 -6.26 -4.76
C LEU A 54 9.94 -6.64 -6.18
N ARG A 55 10.31 -7.91 -6.36
CA ARG A 55 10.76 -8.46 -7.64
C ARG A 55 9.98 -9.73 -7.95
N ALA A 56 9.51 -9.86 -9.18
CA ALA A 56 8.97 -11.12 -9.67
C ALA A 56 10.09 -11.93 -10.35
N PRO A 57 10.04 -13.27 -10.29
CA PRO A 57 11.00 -14.14 -10.99
C PRO A 57 10.81 -14.14 -12.53
N GLY A 58 9.75 -13.50 -13.03
CA GLY A 58 9.42 -13.35 -14.44
C GLY A 58 8.07 -12.65 -14.59
N ASP A 59 7.46 -12.79 -15.77
CA ASP A 59 6.12 -12.27 -16.06
C ASP A 59 5.10 -12.89 -15.10
N LEU A 60 4.31 -12.05 -14.44
CA LEU A 60 3.40 -12.49 -13.39
C LEU A 60 2.08 -11.75 -13.46
N GLU A 61 0.97 -12.48 -13.32
CA GLU A 61 -0.35 -11.90 -13.09
C GLU A 61 -0.73 -12.08 -11.62
N LEU A 62 -1.13 -10.98 -10.98
CA LEU A 62 -1.59 -10.94 -9.59
C LEU A 62 -3.09 -10.65 -9.54
N PHE A 63 -3.86 -11.64 -9.12
CA PHE A 63 -5.29 -11.51 -8.87
C PHE A 63 -5.54 -11.02 -7.45
N LEU A 64 -6.10 -9.80 -7.32
CA LEU A 64 -6.30 -9.12 -6.04
C LEU A 64 -7.78 -9.07 -5.61
N GLY A 65 -8.67 -9.87 -6.21
CA GLY A 65 -10.10 -9.86 -5.89
C GLY A 65 -10.70 -8.46 -6.00
N ASN A 66 -11.46 -8.03 -4.98
CA ASN A 66 -11.89 -6.65 -4.79
C ASN A 66 -11.08 -5.91 -3.68
N ALA A 67 -9.86 -6.36 -3.38
CA ALA A 67 -9.03 -5.82 -2.31
C ALA A 67 -8.38 -4.48 -2.68
N GLY A 68 -9.07 -3.39 -2.36
CA GLY A 68 -8.60 -2.06 -2.76
C GLY A 68 -7.33 -1.63 -2.02
N THR A 69 -7.24 -2.02 -0.76
CA THR A 69 -6.10 -1.81 0.12
C THR A 69 -4.86 -2.63 -0.29
N ALA A 70 -5.03 -3.62 -1.17
CA ALA A 70 -3.92 -4.32 -1.82
C ALA A 70 -3.56 -3.72 -3.18
N MET A 71 -4.57 -3.48 -4.03
CA MET A 71 -4.38 -2.99 -5.41
C MET A 71 -3.56 -1.70 -5.48
N ARG A 72 -3.91 -0.66 -4.71
CA ARG A 72 -3.25 0.66 -4.83
C ARG A 72 -1.81 0.60 -4.30
N PRO A 73 -1.53 0.08 -3.09
CA PRO A 73 -0.16 0.03 -2.58
C PRO A 73 0.75 -0.91 -3.39
N LEU A 74 0.24 -2.06 -3.87
CA LEU A 74 1.03 -2.94 -4.75
C LEU A 74 1.31 -2.28 -6.10
N ALA A 75 0.35 -1.57 -6.69
CA ALA A 75 0.58 -0.84 -7.94
C ALA A 75 1.77 0.12 -7.83
N ALA A 76 1.83 0.88 -6.74
CA ALA A 76 2.95 1.80 -6.49
C ALA A 76 4.26 1.06 -6.19
N ALA A 77 4.25 0.08 -5.27
CA ALA A 77 5.46 -0.62 -4.85
C ALA A 77 6.12 -1.41 -5.99
N LEU A 78 5.33 -2.00 -6.89
CA LEU A 78 5.83 -2.77 -8.04
C LEU A 78 6.45 -1.89 -9.13
N CYS A 79 6.19 -0.58 -9.11
CA CYS A 79 6.85 0.37 -9.99
C CYS A 79 8.30 0.70 -9.61
N LEU A 80 8.78 0.30 -8.42
CA LEU A 80 10.18 0.51 -7.99
C LEU A 80 11.17 -0.44 -8.66
N GLY A 81 10.75 -1.68 -8.94
CA GLY A 81 11.57 -2.70 -9.59
C GLY A 81 11.53 -2.59 -11.11
N GLN A 82 12.26 -3.46 -11.81
CA GLN A 82 12.03 -3.75 -13.22
C GLN A 82 11.33 -5.11 -13.27
N ASN A 83 10.02 -5.09 -13.47
CA ASN A 83 9.18 -6.28 -13.46
C ASN A 83 8.17 -6.16 -14.60
N GLU A 84 7.70 -7.27 -15.16
CA GLU A 84 6.53 -7.27 -16.06
C GLU A 84 5.36 -7.93 -15.34
N ILE A 85 4.53 -7.11 -14.68
CA ILE A 85 3.47 -7.62 -13.79
C ILE A 85 2.11 -7.05 -14.19
N VAL A 86 1.11 -7.92 -14.28
CA VAL A 86 -0.28 -7.54 -14.44
C VAL A 86 -0.99 -7.57 -13.09
N LEU A 87 -1.59 -6.46 -12.67
CA LEU A 87 -2.50 -6.40 -11.53
C LEU A 87 -3.93 -6.43 -12.02
N THR A 88 -4.69 -7.44 -11.59
CA THR A 88 -6.10 -7.63 -11.96
C THR A 88 -6.95 -8.01 -10.75
N GLY A 89 -8.24 -8.20 -10.96
CA GLY A 89 -9.18 -8.57 -9.90
C GLY A 89 -10.55 -8.95 -10.46
N GLU A 90 -11.52 -9.01 -9.55
CA GLU A 90 -12.92 -9.25 -9.90
C GLU A 90 -13.47 -8.13 -10.82
N PRO A 91 -14.58 -8.37 -11.54
CA PRO A 91 -15.21 -7.34 -12.37
C PRO A 91 -15.42 -6.03 -11.61
N ARG A 92 -15.80 -6.11 -10.33
CA ARG A 92 -15.99 -4.93 -9.50
C ARG A 92 -14.70 -4.12 -9.28
N MET A 93 -13.53 -4.76 -9.21
CA MET A 93 -12.25 -4.05 -9.10
C MET A 93 -11.93 -3.26 -10.36
N LYS A 94 -12.31 -3.78 -11.53
CA LYS A 94 -12.11 -3.13 -12.84
C LYS A 94 -12.98 -1.89 -13.04
N GLU A 95 -13.92 -1.64 -12.14
CA GLU A 95 -14.75 -0.43 -12.11
C GLU A 95 -14.31 0.55 -11.02
N ARG A 96 -13.26 0.24 -10.25
CA ARG A 96 -12.78 1.10 -9.17
C ARG A 96 -11.65 2.00 -9.64
N PRO A 97 -11.74 3.32 -9.43
CA PRO A 97 -10.78 4.26 -9.98
C PRO A 97 -9.37 4.03 -9.40
N ILE A 98 -8.38 4.19 -10.28
CA ILE A 98 -6.95 4.19 -9.95
C ILE A 98 -6.16 5.25 -10.74
N GLY A 99 -6.82 5.94 -11.68
CA GLY A 99 -6.27 7.00 -12.55
C GLY A 99 -5.27 7.93 -11.88
N HIS A 100 -5.71 8.64 -10.83
CA HIS A 100 -4.88 9.62 -10.13
C HIS A 100 -3.58 9.03 -9.56
N LEU A 101 -3.59 7.77 -9.11
CA LEU A 101 -2.37 7.11 -8.66
C LEU A 101 -1.42 6.84 -9.83
N VAL A 102 -1.96 6.31 -10.94
CA VAL A 102 -1.18 6.02 -12.15
C VAL A 102 -0.56 7.29 -12.72
N ASP A 103 -1.30 8.40 -12.76
CA ASP A 103 -0.80 9.69 -13.22
C ASP A 103 0.37 10.19 -12.36
N SER A 104 0.26 10.11 -11.03
CA SER A 104 1.34 10.48 -10.12
C SER A 104 2.56 9.56 -10.26
N LEU A 105 2.35 8.26 -10.43
CA LEU A 105 3.44 7.31 -10.64
C LEU A 105 4.16 7.57 -11.98
N ARG A 106 3.42 7.84 -13.05
CA ARG A 106 3.96 8.21 -14.37
C ARG A 106 4.77 9.52 -14.31
N GLN A 107 4.31 10.52 -13.56
CA GLN A 107 5.10 11.74 -13.30
C GLN A 107 6.47 11.44 -12.66
N GLY A 108 6.53 10.43 -11.78
CA GLY A 108 7.78 9.94 -11.17
C GLY A 108 8.60 8.98 -12.05
N GLY A 109 8.17 8.73 -13.29
CA GLY A 109 8.87 7.89 -14.27
C GLY A 109 8.34 6.46 -14.42
N ALA A 110 7.29 6.07 -13.70
CA ALA A 110 6.74 4.72 -13.81
C ALA A 110 6.16 4.45 -15.21
N ASN A 111 6.40 3.24 -15.71
CA ASN A 111 5.83 2.72 -16.93
C ASN A 111 4.65 1.80 -16.60
N ILE A 112 3.44 2.27 -16.89
CA ILE A 112 2.17 1.63 -16.54
C ILE A 112 1.24 1.73 -17.75
N ASP A 113 0.65 0.61 -18.16
CA ASP A 113 -0.41 0.54 -19.18
C ASP A 113 -1.73 0.09 -18.55
N TYR A 114 -2.84 0.65 -19.03
CA TYR A 114 -4.17 0.09 -18.81
C TYR A 114 -4.41 -1.00 -19.85
N LEU A 115 -4.83 -2.19 -19.40
CA LEU A 115 -5.09 -3.32 -20.30
C LEU A 115 -6.52 -3.35 -20.83
N GLU A 116 -7.44 -2.66 -20.15
CA GLU A 116 -8.85 -2.59 -20.52
C GLU A 116 -9.29 -1.12 -20.60
N GLN A 117 -9.87 -0.57 -19.54
CA GLN A 117 -10.40 0.79 -19.53
C GLN A 117 -9.41 1.79 -18.92
N GLU A 118 -9.22 2.94 -19.58
CA GLU A 118 -8.39 4.04 -19.05
C GLU A 118 -8.89 4.46 -17.65
N ASN A 119 -7.96 4.68 -16.72
CA ASN A 119 -8.18 5.04 -15.31
C ASN A 119 -8.64 3.89 -14.38
N TYR A 120 -8.73 2.66 -14.88
CA TYR A 120 -9.20 1.51 -14.12
C TYR A 120 -8.33 0.26 -14.30
N PRO A 121 -8.24 -0.64 -13.29
CA PRO A 121 -7.61 -1.94 -13.49
C PRO A 121 -8.29 -2.76 -14.61
N PRO A 122 -7.60 -3.71 -15.25
CA PRO A 122 -6.26 -4.21 -14.94
C PRO A 122 -5.11 -3.31 -15.41
N LEU A 123 -4.00 -3.35 -14.69
CA LEU A 123 -2.78 -2.58 -14.98
C LEU A 123 -1.63 -3.50 -15.36
N ARG A 124 -0.87 -3.18 -16.41
CA ARG A 124 0.45 -3.76 -16.66
C ARG A 124 1.53 -2.80 -16.18
N LEU A 125 2.37 -3.26 -15.26
CA LEU A 125 3.43 -2.50 -14.62
C LEU A 125 4.77 -2.98 -15.15
N ARG A 126 5.62 -2.02 -15.57
CA ARG A 126 6.96 -2.27 -16.11
C ARG A 126 8.09 -1.66 -15.27
N GLY A 127 7.77 -1.16 -14.08
CA GLY A 127 8.75 -0.47 -13.24
C GLY A 127 8.95 0.99 -13.59
N GLY A 128 10.11 1.54 -13.20
CA GLY A 128 10.60 2.86 -13.66
C GLY A 128 10.33 4.04 -12.73
N PHE A 129 9.64 3.86 -11.60
CA PHE A 129 9.46 4.94 -10.64
C PHE A 129 10.79 5.33 -10.00
N THR A 130 11.23 6.58 -10.23
CA THR A 130 12.50 7.09 -9.72
C THR A 130 12.38 8.17 -8.64
N GLY A 131 11.18 8.70 -8.42
CA GLY A 131 10.93 9.85 -7.56
C GLY A 131 10.82 11.16 -8.35
N GLY A 132 11.09 12.31 -7.70
CA GLY A 132 10.96 13.64 -8.31
C GLY A 132 9.74 14.43 -7.81
N ASN A 133 9.35 15.46 -8.55
CA ASN A 133 8.17 16.26 -8.23
C ASN A 133 6.94 15.59 -8.82
N ILE A 134 6.00 15.20 -7.96
CA ILE A 134 4.74 14.60 -8.39
C ILE A 134 3.56 15.30 -7.71
N GLU A 135 2.42 15.27 -8.39
CA GLU A 135 1.17 15.80 -7.89
C GLU A 135 0.12 14.69 -7.82
N VAL A 136 -0.65 14.67 -6.75
CA VAL A 136 -1.75 13.71 -6.53
C VAL A 136 -3.02 14.44 -6.11
N ASP A 137 -4.16 14.04 -6.64
CA ASP A 137 -5.46 14.57 -6.21
C ASP A 137 -5.83 14.00 -4.84
N GLY A 138 -5.87 14.85 -3.82
CA GLY A 138 -6.20 14.48 -2.45
C GLY A 138 -7.69 14.41 -2.16
N SER A 139 -8.54 14.87 -3.07
CA SER A 139 -10.00 14.96 -2.86
C SER A 139 -10.73 13.64 -3.12
N VAL A 140 -10.12 12.75 -3.91
CA VAL A 140 -10.77 11.50 -4.36
C VAL A 140 -10.54 10.34 -3.40
N SER A 141 -9.29 10.09 -3.01
CA SER A 141 -8.96 8.94 -2.15
C SER A 141 -7.61 9.08 -1.46
N SER A 142 -7.60 8.95 -0.14
CA SER A 142 -6.36 8.90 0.66
C SER A 142 -5.48 7.70 0.30
N GLN A 143 -6.03 6.63 -0.29
CA GLN A 143 -5.29 5.43 -0.65
C GLN A 143 -4.22 5.69 -1.72
N PHE A 144 -4.44 6.67 -2.60
CA PHE A 144 -3.45 7.04 -3.62
C PHE A 144 -2.23 7.68 -2.98
N LEU A 145 -2.45 8.66 -2.10
CA LEU A 145 -1.38 9.29 -1.34
C LEU A 145 -0.67 8.27 -0.42
N THR A 146 -1.41 7.39 0.27
CA THR A 146 -0.80 6.30 1.06
C THR A 146 0.11 5.41 0.22
N ALA A 147 -0.33 4.98 -0.97
CA ALA A 147 0.48 4.15 -1.86
C ALA A 147 1.77 4.85 -2.30
N LEU A 148 1.70 6.14 -2.64
CA LEU A 148 2.85 6.96 -3.00
C LEU A 148 3.81 7.15 -1.81
N LEU A 149 3.29 7.49 -0.63
CA LEU A 149 4.08 7.68 0.59
C LEU A 149 4.84 6.40 0.97
N MET A 150 4.20 5.24 0.90
CA MET A 150 4.85 3.96 1.22
C MET A 150 5.97 3.60 0.23
N THR A 151 5.87 4.07 -1.01
CA THR A 151 6.76 3.72 -2.13
C THR A 151 7.95 4.66 -2.25
N ALA A 152 7.72 5.96 -2.14
CA ALA A 152 8.70 7.03 -2.37
C ALA A 152 10.04 6.90 -1.59
N PRO A 153 10.09 6.41 -0.34
CA PRO A 153 11.34 6.28 0.41
C PRO A 153 12.34 5.34 -0.25
N LEU A 154 11.84 4.32 -0.97
CA LEU A 154 12.66 3.32 -1.66
C LEU A 154 13.09 3.77 -3.06
N ALA A 155 12.60 4.92 -3.53
CA ALA A 155 12.96 5.45 -4.84
C ALA A 155 14.42 5.97 -4.85
N PRO A 156 15.13 5.89 -5.98
CA PRO A 156 16.48 6.42 -6.10
C PRO A 156 16.63 7.92 -5.84
N LYS A 157 15.61 8.73 -6.15
CA LYS A 157 15.63 10.19 -5.97
C LYS A 157 14.65 10.61 -4.89
N ASP A 158 14.93 11.76 -4.27
CA ASP A 158 13.98 12.46 -3.42
C ASP A 158 12.66 12.68 -4.16
N THR A 159 11.55 12.53 -3.43
CA THR A 159 10.20 12.73 -3.96
C THR A 159 9.53 13.87 -3.21
N ILE A 160 9.00 14.83 -3.96
CA ILE A 160 8.15 15.91 -3.44
C ILE A 160 6.74 15.64 -3.96
N ILE A 161 5.85 15.26 -3.04
CA ILE A 161 4.45 14.95 -3.36
C ILE A 161 3.62 16.17 -3.00
N ARG A 162 3.02 16.83 -3.99
CA ARG A 162 2.07 17.93 -3.79
C ARG A 162 0.65 17.41 -3.87
N VAL A 163 -0.17 17.75 -2.88
CA VAL A 163 -1.58 17.39 -2.86
C VAL A 163 -2.39 18.48 -3.53
N LYS A 164 -3.12 18.13 -4.59
CA LYS A 164 -4.10 19.00 -5.23
C LYS A 164 -5.44 18.91 -4.50
N GLY A 165 -6.09 20.06 -4.33
CA GLY A 165 -7.37 20.16 -3.65
C GLY A 165 -7.27 19.96 -2.14
N GLU A 166 -8.43 19.76 -1.51
CA GLU A 166 -8.50 19.46 -0.08
C GLU A 166 -8.34 17.96 0.16
N LEU A 167 -7.36 17.59 0.98
CA LEU A 167 -7.12 16.19 1.33
C LEU A 167 -8.26 15.63 2.19
N VAL A 168 -8.96 14.63 1.66
CA VAL A 168 -9.94 13.87 2.44
C VAL A 168 -9.26 12.81 3.30
N SER A 169 -9.91 12.46 4.41
CA SER A 169 -9.54 11.31 5.23
C SER A 169 -8.11 11.33 5.78
N LYS A 170 -7.67 12.52 6.25
CA LYS A 170 -6.38 12.78 6.93
C LYS A 170 -5.98 11.72 7.99
N PRO A 171 -6.89 11.16 8.81
CA PRO A 171 -6.52 10.13 9.79
C PRO A 171 -5.83 8.90 9.18
N TYR A 172 -6.18 8.50 7.95
CA TYR A 172 -5.47 7.39 7.29
C TYR A 172 -4.04 7.75 6.86
N ILE A 173 -3.78 9.02 6.55
CA ILE A 173 -2.43 9.49 6.28
C ILE A 173 -1.62 9.51 7.58
N ASP A 174 -2.20 9.91 8.70
CA ASP A 174 -1.53 9.86 10.00
C ASP A 174 -1.14 8.42 10.39
N ILE A 175 -2.07 7.47 10.20
CA ILE A 175 -1.78 6.03 10.37
C ILE A 175 -0.63 5.60 9.47
N THR A 176 -0.63 6.02 8.20
CA THR A 176 0.42 5.69 7.23
C THR A 176 1.78 6.23 7.70
N LEU A 177 1.86 7.51 8.07
CA LEU A 177 3.10 8.15 8.53
C LEU A 177 3.63 7.52 9.82
N ASN A 178 2.76 7.22 10.78
CA ASN A 178 3.14 6.56 12.03
C ASN A 178 3.64 5.13 11.80
N LEU A 179 2.97 4.39 10.92
CA LEU A 179 3.39 3.05 10.52
C LEU A 179 4.77 3.11 9.84
N MET A 180 4.98 4.02 8.90
CA MET A 180 6.27 4.19 8.23
C MET A 180 7.40 4.54 9.22
N LYS A 181 7.12 5.42 10.18
CA LYS A 181 8.05 5.75 11.26
C LYS A 181 8.41 4.54 12.11
N THR A 182 7.43 3.68 12.40
CA THR A 182 7.66 2.42 13.13
C THR A 182 8.60 1.48 12.37
N PHE A 183 8.58 1.53 11.03
CA PHE A 183 9.50 0.81 10.16
C PHE A 183 10.78 1.62 9.82
N GLY A 184 11.09 2.67 10.57
CA GLY A 184 12.37 3.40 10.47
C GLY A 184 12.47 4.43 9.36
N VAL A 185 11.35 4.82 8.73
CA VAL A 185 11.32 5.82 7.65
C VAL A 185 10.66 7.11 8.13
N GLU A 186 11.28 8.24 7.82
CA GLU A 186 10.74 9.56 8.14
C GLU A 186 10.34 10.33 6.88
N ILE A 187 9.24 11.08 7.00
CA ILE A 187 8.70 11.95 5.94
C ILE A 187 8.42 13.32 6.56
N ALA A 188 8.87 14.38 5.89
CA ALA A 188 8.49 15.73 6.25
C ALA A 188 7.10 16.04 5.68
N ASN A 189 6.12 16.24 6.56
CA ASN A 189 4.75 16.63 6.21
C ASN A 189 4.58 18.15 6.40
N HIS A 190 4.30 18.88 5.32
CA HIS A 190 4.01 20.31 5.35
C HIS A 190 2.49 20.52 5.26
N HIS A 191 1.81 20.45 6.40
CA HIS A 191 0.38 20.73 6.55
C HIS A 191 -0.54 19.92 5.61
N TYR A 192 -0.15 18.68 5.28
CA TYR A 192 -0.86 17.79 4.36
C TYR A 192 -1.00 18.30 2.92
N GLN A 193 -0.37 19.42 2.59
CA GLN A 193 -0.35 20.00 1.25
C GLN A 193 0.87 19.54 0.45
N GLN A 194 1.97 19.25 1.16
CA GLN A 194 3.20 18.76 0.55
C GLN A 194 3.89 17.77 1.48
N PHE A 195 4.39 16.68 0.90
CA PHE A 195 5.24 15.70 1.59
C PHE A 195 6.60 15.67 0.92
N VAL A 196 7.67 15.79 1.70
CA VAL A 196 9.06 15.68 1.22
C VAL A 196 9.62 14.37 1.75
N VAL A 197 9.93 13.47 0.82
CA VAL A 197 10.40 12.12 1.09
C VAL A 197 11.82 12.00 0.57
N LYS A 198 12.78 11.69 1.44
CA LYS A 198 14.15 11.38 1.03
C LYS A 198 14.19 10.03 0.34
N GLY A 199 14.80 9.97 -0.84
CA GLY A 199 15.03 8.74 -1.58
C GLY A 199 16.14 7.90 -0.96
N GLY A 200 16.23 6.63 -1.34
CA GLY A 200 17.25 5.70 -0.85
C GLY A 200 17.16 5.35 0.63
N GLN A 201 16.04 5.68 1.29
CA GLN A 201 15.76 5.18 2.63
C GLN A 201 15.47 3.68 2.58
N GLN A 202 15.53 3.02 3.74
CA GLN A 202 15.21 1.60 3.87
C GLN A 202 14.22 1.41 5.00
N TYR A 203 13.25 0.53 4.80
CA TYR A 203 12.41 0.06 5.89
C TYR A 203 13.16 -1.00 6.69
N HIS A 204 13.03 -0.94 8.01
CA HIS A 204 13.56 -1.92 8.94
C HIS A 204 12.41 -2.54 9.73
N SER A 205 12.44 -3.87 9.88
CA SER A 205 11.44 -4.56 10.68
C SER A 205 11.50 -4.07 12.14
N PRO A 206 10.35 -3.73 12.76
CA PRO A 206 10.28 -3.48 14.21
C PRO A 206 10.37 -4.78 15.04
N GLY A 207 10.58 -5.93 14.40
CA GLY A 207 10.55 -7.25 15.01
C GLY A 207 9.13 -7.75 15.22
N ARG A 208 8.37 -7.13 16.14
CA ARG A 208 6.97 -7.45 16.41
C ARG A 208 6.09 -6.23 16.19
N TYR A 209 4.93 -6.45 15.58
CA TYR A 209 3.93 -5.40 15.39
C TYR A 209 2.54 -5.94 15.72
N LEU A 210 1.84 -5.25 16.62
CA LEU A 210 0.45 -5.52 16.96
C LEU A 210 -0.43 -4.72 15.99
N VAL A 211 -1.23 -5.41 15.19
CA VAL A 211 -2.22 -4.75 14.35
C VAL A 211 -3.35 -4.26 15.25
N GLU A 212 -3.59 -2.96 15.24
CA GLU A 212 -4.71 -2.38 16.00
C GLU A 212 -6.03 -3.01 15.52
N GLY A 213 -6.93 -3.31 16.46
CA GLY A 213 -8.25 -3.81 16.12
C GLY A 213 -8.99 -2.80 15.25
N ASP A 214 -9.79 -3.28 14.30
CA ASP A 214 -10.47 -2.41 13.34
C ASP A 214 -11.46 -1.48 14.07
N ALA A 215 -11.10 -0.21 14.21
CA ALA A 215 -11.94 0.81 14.82
C ALA A 215 -13.27 0.99 14.04
N SER A 216 -13.28 0.67 12.74
CA SER A 216 -14.50 0.64 11.91
C SER A 216 -15.44 -0.46 12.39
N SER A 217 -14.94 -1.68 12.62
CA SER A 217 -15.72 -2.75 13.25
C SER A 217 -16.19 -2.40 14.68
N ALA A 218 -15.34 -1.74 15.48
CA ALA A 218 -15.70 -1.30 16.83
C ALA A 218 -16.81 -0.24 16.83
N SER A 219 -16.87 0.62 15.81
CA SER A 219 -17.91 1.64 15.67
C SER A 219 -19.32 1.05 15.52
N TYR A 220 -19.45 -0.13 14.90
CA TYR A 220 -20.75 -0.84 14.81
C TYR A 220 -21.21 -1.34 16.19
N PHE A 221 -20.29 -1.82 17.03
CA PHE A 221 -20.61 -2.26 18.39
C PHE A 221 -20.91 -1.09 19.33
N LEU A 222 -20.19 0.04 19.18
CA LEU A 222 -20.47 1.26 19.92
C LEU A 222 -21.81 1.89 19.50
N ALA A 223 -22.17 1.85 18.22
CA ALA A 223 -23.47 2.29 17.73
C ALA A 223 -24.61 1.35 18.22
N ALA A 224 -24.39 0.03 18.24
CA ALA A 224 -25.37 -0.91 18.77
C ALA A 224 -25.61 -0.74 20.28
N GLY A 225 -24.57 -0.47 21.07
CA GLY A 225 -24.69 -0.17 22.51
C GLY A 225 -25.35 1.18 22.81
N ALA A 226 -25.28 2.14 21.87
CA ALA A 226 -26.01 3.42 21.97
C ALA A 226 -27.49 3.30 21.56
N ILE A 227 -27.83 2.33 20.69
CA ILE A 227 -29.22 2.07 20.25
C ILE A 227 -29.95 1.13 21.23
N PHE A 228 -29.23 0.20 21.87
CA PHE A 228 -29.76 -0.70 22.90
C PHE A 228 -28.97 -0.53 24.20
N PRO A 229 -29.26 0.51 24.99
CA PRO A 229 -28.68 0.63 26.32
C PRO A 229 -29.09 -0.58 27.18
N PRO A 230 -28.17 -1.19 27.94
CA PRO A 230 -28.52 -2.27 28.85
C PRO A 230 -29.53 -1.78 29.89
N HIS A 231 -30.61 -2.54 30.06
CA HIS A 231 -31.62 -2.35 31.10
C HIS A 231 -31.05 -2.60 32.50
#